data_AF-A0A0F9HL49-F1
#
_entry.id   AF-A0A0F9HL49-F1
#
_cell.length_a   1.000
_cell.length_b   1.000
_cell.length_c   1.000
_cell.angle_alpha   90.00
_cell.angle_beta   90.00
_cell.angle_gamma   90.00
#
_symmetry.space_group_name_H-M   'P 1'
#
loop_
_entity.id
_entity.type
_entity.pdbx_description
1 polymer ?
#
loop_
_entity_poly.entity_id
_entity_poly.type
_entity_poly.pdbx_seq_one_letter_code
_entity_poly.pdbx_strand_id
1 'polypeptide(L)'
;IFQKIKDIELKYHFVKKRVKSGADIFAYKAESFIFEAFTYVNKVNTMLADTDAFYAPLKDKTSLQNIEKLLLLEKASSNMLK
;
A
#
# COMPACT_ATOMS: atom_id res chain seq x y z
N ILE A 1 -21.62 16.04 -3.15
CA ILE A 1 -22.52 14.86 -3.17
C ILE A 1 -21.84 13.81 -4.04
N PHE A 2 -21.48 12.65 -3.49
CA PHE A 2 -20.87 11.57 -4.27
C PHE A 2 -21.98 10.74 -4.93
N GLN A 3 -22.02 10.70 -6.27
CA GLN A 3 -22.92 9.82 -7.01
C GLN A 3 -22.22 8.48 -7.28
N LYS A 4 -22.94 7.38 -7.06
CA LYS A 4 -22.49 6.04 -7.43
C LYS A 4 -22.55 5.92 -8.96
N ILE A 5 -21.39 5.77 -9.60
CA ILE A 5 -21.28 5.80 -11.07
C ILE A 5 -21.55 4.41 -11.67
N LYS A 6 -21.22 3.32 -10.95
CA LYS A 6 -21.41 1.94 -11.42
C LYS A 6 -21.28 0.93 -10.28
N ASP A 7 -21.94 -0.22 -10.39
CA ASP A 7 -21.59 -1.41 -9.61
C ASP A 7 -20.31 -2.05 -10.18
N ILE A 8 -19.31 -2.24 -9.31
CA ILE A 8 -18.03 -2.84 -9.65
C ILE A 8 -17.92 -4.15 -8.88
N GLU A 9 -17.74 -5.25 -9.60
CA GLU A 9 -17.44 -6.56 -9.02
C GLU A 9 -15.92 -6.77 -9.03
N LEU A 10 -15.33 -6.92 -7.84
CA LEU A 10 -13.89 -7.15 -7.69
C LEU A 10 -13.62 -8.64 -7.55
N LYS A 11 -12.47 -9.09 -8.06
CA LYS A 11 -12.08 -10.50 -7.99
C LYS A 11 -11.59 -10.81 -6.59
N TYR A 12 -11.98 -11.97 -6.07
CA TYR A 12 -11.44 -12.48 -4.81
C TYR A 12 -10.17 -13.28 -5.05
N HIS A 13 -9.15 -12.96 -4.26
CA HIS A 13 -7.90 -13.70 -4.14
C HIS A 13 -7.87 -14.39 -2.79
N PHE A 14 -7.61 -15.69 -2.80
CA PHE A 14 -7.59 -16.48 -1.58
C PHE A 14 -6.17 -16.66 -1.08
N VAL A 15 -5.89 -16.16 0.13
CA VAL A 15 -4.59 -16.24 0.76
C VAL A 15 -4.66 -17.19 1.95
N LYS A 16 -3.76 -18.16 1.98
CA LYS A 16 -3.62 -19.08 3.12
C LYS A 16 -3.06 -18.33 4.33
N LYS A 17 -3.73 -18.44 5.47
CA LYS A 17 -3.31 -17.88 6.75
C LYS A 17 -3.27 -18.98 7.81
N ARG A 18 -2.27 -18.90 8.69
CA ARG A 18 -2.21 -19.72 9.90
C ARG A 18 -3.04 -19.04 10.98
N VAL A 19 -3.99 -19.76 11.55
CA VAL A 19 -4.83 -19.28 12.66
C VAL A 19 -4.30 -19.93 13.93
N LYS A 20 -3.84 -19.12 14.88
CA LYS A 20 -3.43 -19.61 16.20
C LYS A 20 -4.68 -19.91 17.01
N SER A 21 -5.03 -21.19 17.13
CA SER A 21 -6.20 -21.63 17.91
C SER A 21 -5.94 -22.99 18.54
N GLY A 22 -5.07 -23.07 19.57
CA GLY A 22 -4.77 -24.30 20.34
C GLY A 22 -4.06 -25.42 19.55
N ALA A 23 -4.48 -25.67 18.31
CA ALA A 23 -3.86 -26.44 17.26
C ALA A 23 -3.52 -25.51 16.07
N ASP A 24 -2.58 -25.94 15.23
CA ASP A 24 -2.24 -25.23 14.01
C ASP A 24 -3.27 -25.50 12.91
N ILE A 25 -4.19 -24.55 12.74
CA ILE A 25 -5.19 -24.59 11.67
C ILE A 25 -4.79 -23.64 10.57
N PHE A 26 -5.00 -24.05 9.32
CA PHE A 26 -4.88 -23.19 8.15
C PHE A 26 -6.25 -22.81 7.62
N ALA A 27 -6.48 -21.52 7.41
CA ALA A 27 -7.70 -20.99 6.79
C ALA A 27 -7.34 -20.19 5.54
N TYR A 28 -8.27 -20.09 4.60
CA TYR A 28 -8.14 -19.19 3.45
C TYR A 28 -8.94 -17.93 3.72
N LYS A 29 -8.29 -16.78 3.58
CA LYS A 29 -8.92 -15.47 3.64
C LYS A 29 -9.10 -14.94 2.21
N ALA A 30 -10.31 -14.53 1.88
CA ALA A 30 -10.58 -13.81 0.64
C ALA A 30 -10.19 -12.34 0.79
N GLU A 31 -9.41 -11.82 -0.16
CA GLU A 31 -9.03 -10.41 -0.27
C GLU A 31 -9.32 -9.91 -1.69
N SER A 32 -9.77 -8.67 -1.82
CA SER A 32 -9.87 -7.97 -3.10
C SER A 32 -8.91 -6.78 -3.08
N PHE A 33 -8.44 -6.38 -4.26
CA PHE A 33 -7.44 -5.32 -4.38
C PHE A 33 -8.00 -4.11 -5.12
N ILE A 34 -7.73 -2.91 -4.60
CA ILE A 34 -8.26 -1.67 -5.17
C ILE A 34 -7.82 -1.42 -6.62
N PHE A 35 -6.63 -1.87 -7.00
CA PHE A 35 -6.11 -1.68 -8.36
C PHE A 35 -6.87 -2.50 -9.42
N GLU A 36 -7.64 -3.51 -9.03
CA GLU A 36 -8.50 -4.23 -9.99
C GLU A 36 -9.61 -3.34 -10.55
N ALA A 37 -10.01 -2.31 -9.79
CA ALA A 37 -10.97 -1.31 -10.23
C ALA A 37 -10.46 -0.51 -11.46
N PHE A 38 -9.14 -0.47 -11.69
CA PHE A 38 -8.57 0.25 -12.84
C PHE A 38 -8.96 -0.38 -14.19
N THR A 39 -9.40 -1.64 -14.20
CA THR A 39 -9.91 -2.28 -15.44
C THR A 39 -11.28 -1.74 -15.86
N TYR A 40 -12.01 -1.09 -14.94
CA TYR A 40 -13.35 -0.57 -15.18
C TYR A 40 -13.38 0.91 -15.58
N VAL A 41 -12.23 1.58 -15.63
CA VAL A 41 -12.14 2.99 -16.00
C VAL A 41 -11.71 3.16 -17.46
N ASN A 42 -12.30 4.14 -18.14
CA ASN A 42 -12.02 4.41 -19.56
C ASN A 42 -10.70 5.17 -19.77
N LYS A 43 -10.18 5.82 -18.72
CA LYS A 43 -8.97 6.65 -18.76
C LYS A 43 -8.17 6.42 -17.48
N VAL A 44 -6.88 6.14 -17.63
CA VAL A 44 -5.92 5.98 -16.55
C VAL A 44 -4.79 6.97 -16.79
N ASN A 45 -4.45 7.74 -15.76
CA ASN A 45 -3.29 8.62 -15.76
C ASN A 45 -2.27 8.13 -14.74
N THR A 46 -0.99 8.19 -15.09
CA THR A 46 0.10 7.80 -14.22
C THR A 46 1.03 8.99 -14.01
N MET A 47 1.41 9.23 -12.76
CA MET A 47 2.43 10.21 -12.40
C MET A 47 3.64 9.47 -11.86
N LEU A 48 4.81 9.70 -12.46
CA LEU A 48 6.07 9.21 -11.92
C LEU A 48 6.47 10.13 -10.76
N ALA A 49 6.77 9.53 -9.62
CA ALA A 49 7.24 10.24 -8.44
C ALA A 49 8.55 9.61 -7.96
N ASP A 50 9.43 10.43 -7.42
CA ASP A 50 10.63 9.94 -6.73
C ASP A 50 10.20 9.18 -5.47
N THR A 51 10.56 7.89 -5.39
CA THR A 51 10.06 7.00 -4.33
C THR A 51 10.54 7.48 -2.96
N ASP A 52 11.80 7.89 -2.86
CA ASP A 52 12.42 8.27 -1.59
C ASP A 52 11.86 9.59 -1.04
N ALA A 53 11.30 10.44 -1.91
CA ALA A 53 10.69 11.71 -1.53
C ALA A 53 9.21 11.58 -1.10
N PHE A 54 8.48 10.57 -1.60
CA PHE A 54 7.02 10.50 -1.44
C PHE A 54 6.51 9.24 -0.76
N TYR A 55 7.34 8.20 -0.58
CA TYR A 55 6.87 6.90 -0.11
C TYR A 55 7.84 6.20 0.83
N ALA A 56 7.40 6.00 2.08
CA ALA A 56 8.21 5.42 3.14
C ALA A 56 7.36 4.43 3.99
N PRO A 57 7.11 3.20 3.50
CA PRO A 57 6.15 2.28 4.12
C PRO A 57 6.72 1.60 5.37
N LEU A 58 5.94 1.54 6.46
CA LEU A 58 6.30 0.82 7.68
C LEU A 58 5.67 -0.58 7.69
N LYS A 59 6.43 -1.60 7.26
CA LYS A 59 5.93 -2.99 7.18
C LYS A 59 6.63 -3.96 8.13
N ASP A 60 7.88 -3.67 8.50
CA ASP A 60 8.69 -4.46 9.41
C ASP A 60 9.69 -3.58 10.19
N LYS A 61 10.53 -4.20 11.03
CA LYS A 61 11.53 -3.46 11.83
C LYS A 61 12.59 -2.77 10.97
N THR A 62 12.98 -3.37 9.84
CA THR A 62 13.96 -2.78 8.92
C THR A 62 13.39 -1.54 8.23
N SER A 63 12.08 -1.55 7.96
CA SER A 63 11.36 -0.42 7.39
C SER A 63 11.49 0.84 8.26
N LEU A 64 11.45 0.70 9.59
CA LEU A 64 11.56 1.82 10.51
C LEU A 64 12.91 2.55 10.38
N GLN A 65 14.01 1.79 10.34
CA GLN A 65 15.36 2.35 10.20
C GLN A 65 15.53 3.09 8.86
N ASN A 66 14.94 2.56 7.79
CA ASN A 66 14.97 3.21 6.48
C ASN A 66 14.18 4.53 6.48
N ILE A 67 13.00 4.56 7.11
CA ILE A 67 12.19 5.77 7.27
C ILE A 67 12.96 6.84 8.05
N GLU A 68 13.59 6.46 9.16
CA GLU A 68 14.41 7.38 9.96
C GLU A 68 15.56 7.98 9.14
N LYS A 69 16.25 7.16 8.34
CA LYS A 69 17.32 7.64 7.45
C LYS A 69 16.80 8.64 6.41
N LEU A 70 15.66 8.37 5.78
CA LEU A 70 15.04 9.28 4.79
C LEU A 70 14.68 10.63 5.42
N LEU A 71 14.07 10.61 6.61
CA LEU A 71 13.71 11.84 7.34
C LEU A 71 14.93 12.66 7.79
N LEU A 72 16.04 12.01 8.12
CA LEU A 72 17.30 12.71 8.45
C LEU A 72 17.92 13.37 7.22
N LEU A 73 17.90 12.72 6.06
CA LEU A 73 18.36 13.30 4.80
C LEU A 73 17.53 14.53 4.42
N GLU A 74 16.20 14.48 4.56
CA GLU A 74 15.31 15.62 4.29
C GLU A 74 15.61 16.81 5.22
N LYS A 75 15.82 16.56 6.52
CA LYS A 75 16.21 17.60 7.50
C LYS A 75 17.56 18.23 7.15
N ALA A 76 18.55 17.42 6.76
CA ALA A 76 19.87 17.92 6.37
C ALA A 76 19.77 18.81 5.11
N SER A 77 19.03 18.38 4.09
CA SER A 77 18.78 19.16 2.88
C SER A 77 18.05 20.47 3.17
N SER A 78 17.06 20.46 4.07
CA SER A 78 16.29 21.64 4.47
C SER A 78 17.13 22.67 5.24
N ASN A 79 18.15 22.24 5.98
CA ASN A 79 19.05 23.12 6.72
C ASN A 79 20.15 23.73 5.85
N MET A 80 20.55 23.09 4.75
CA MET A 80 21.51 23.67 3.79
C MET A 80 20.90 24.75 2.89
N LEU A 81 19.57 24.80 2.79
CA LEU A 81 18.82 25.79 2.00
C LEU A 81 18.41 27.03 2.81
N LYS A 82 18.77 27.10 4.10
CA LYS A 82 18.57 28.26 4.97
C LYS A 82 19.89 28.98 5.20
#